data_AF-A0A5E5PK40-F1
#
_entry.id   AF-A0A5E5PK40-F1
#
_cell.length_a   1.000
_cell.length_b   1.000
_cell.length_c   1.000
_cell.angle_alpha   90.00
_cell.angle_beta   90.00
_cell.angle_gamma   90.00
#
_symmetry.space_group_name_H-M   'P 1'
#
loop_
_entity.id
_entity.type
_entity.pdbx_description
1 polymer ?
#
loop_
_entity_poly.entity_id
_entity_poly.type
_entity_poly.pdbx_seq_one_letter_code
_entity_poly.pdbx_strand_id
1 'polypeptide(L)' 'TDLMNNRPRKCLGYKTPFEVFAKMTGKDYFLNGSVALMG' A
#
# COMPACT_ATOMS: atom_id res chain seq x y z
N THR A 1 10.71 22.66 -9.99
CA THR A 1 9.65 21.97 -9.23
C THR A 1 9.75 20.50 -9.51
N ASP A 2 9.95 19.70 -8.47
CA ASP A 2 10.33 18.30 -8.60
C ASP A 2 9.17 17.46 -9.17
N LEU A 3 9.26 17.15 -10.47
CA LEU A 3 8.28 16.38 -11.24
C LEU A 3 8.04 14.98 -10.64
N MET A 4 8.99 14.49 -9.83
CA MET A 4 8.98 13.15 -9.27
C MET A 4 8.17 13.06 -7.98
N ASN A 5 7.96 14.16 -7.25
CA ASN A 5 7.16 14.20 -6.02
C ASN A 5 5.65 14.08 -6.23
N ASN A 6 5.15 14.34 -7.45
CA ASN A 6 3.74 14.14 -7.79
C ASN A 6 3.41 12.69 -8.12
N ARG A 7 4.42 11.84 -8.34
CA ARG A 7 4.22 10.43 -8.67
C ARG A 7 4.04 9.64 -7.37
N PRO A 8 2.89 8.99 -7.14
CA PRO A 8 2.71 8.15 -5.96
C PRO A 8 3.84 7.11 -5.89
N ARG A 9 4.49 6.97 -4.73
CA ARG A 9 5.65 6.07 -4.57
C ARG A 9 5.33 4.62 -4.95
N LYS A 10 4.06 4.21 -4.82
CA LYS A 10 3.57 2.90 -5.29
C LYS A 10 3.82 2.67 -6.79
N CYS A 11 3.73 3.70 -7.63
CA CYS A 11 3.98 3.63 -9.07
C CYS A 11 5.46 3.44 -9.44
N LEU A 12 6.37 3.54 -8.47
CA LEU A 12 7.80 3.26 -8.61
C LEU A 12 8.15 1.87 -8.06
N GLY A 13 7.16 1.05 -7.70
CA GLY A 13 7.38 -0.29 -7.15
C GLY A 13 7.77 -0.32 -5.68
N TYR A 14 7.73 0.83 -4.99
CA TYR A 14 7.93 0.86 -3.54
C TYR A 14 6.76 0.17 -2.84
N LYS A 15 7.10 -0.76 -1.94
CA LYS A 15 6.13 -1.43 -1.08
C LYS A 15 5.93 -0.63 0.19
N THR A 16 4.70 -0.59 0.66
CA THR A 16 4.41 -0.05 1.99
C THR A 16 4.92 -1.03 3.06
N PRO A 17 5.27 -0.55 4.27
CA PRO A 17 5.62 -1.44 5.39
C PRO A 17 4.55 -2.51 5.66
N PHE A 18 3.28 -2.16 5.47
CA PHE A 18 2.16 -3.10 5.58
C PHE A 18 2.22 -4.22 4.53
N GLU A 19 2.44 -3.89 3.25
CA GLU A 19 2.58 -4.89 2.18
C GLU A 19 3.79 -5.80 2.42
N VAL A 20 4.89 -5.25 2.96
CA VAL A 20 6.06 -6.04 3.36
C VAL A 20 5.70 -7.00 4.50
N PHE A 21 5.03 -6.50 5.53
CA PHE A 21 4.58 -7.28 6.68
C PHE A 21 3.60 -8.39 6.29
N ALA A 22 2.56 -8.07 5.52
CA ALA A 22 1.57 -9.03 5.02
C ALA A 22 2.24 -10.15 4.20
N LYS A 23 3.20 -9.80 3.34
CA LYS A 23 3.97 -10.79 2.58
C LYS A 23 4.81 -11.68 3.49
N MET A 24 5.44 -11.13 4.52
CA MET A 24 6.27 -11.88 5.47
C MET A 24 5.46 -12.84 6.34
N THR A 25 4.25 -12.44 6.74
CA THR A 25 3.42 -13.24 7.63
C THR A 25 2.48 -14.20 6.91
N GLY A 26 2.37 -14.08 5.57
CA GLY A 26 1.45 -14.90 4.76
C GLY A 26 -0.02 -14.65 5.09
N LYS A 27 -0.31 -13.58 5.82
CA LYS A 27 -1.66 -13.20 6.23
C LYS A 27 -2.14 -12.08 5.34
N ASP A 28 -3.23 -12.35 4.62
CA ASP A 28 -3.92 -11.31 3.87
C ASP A 28 -4.75 -10.50 4.87
N TYR A 29 -4.18 -9.38 5.33
CA TYR A 29 -4.83 -8.46 6.27
C TYR A 29 -5.79 -7.50 5.56
N PHE A 30 -6.13 -7.75 4.28
CA PHE A 30 -7.33 -7.17 3.70
C PHE A 30 -8.49 -7.70 4.53
N LEU A 31 -8.89 -6.90 5.51
CA LEU A 31 -10.06 -7.10 6.34
C LEU A 31 -11.20 -7.46 5.41
N ASN A 32 -11.65 -8.70 5.48
CA ASN A 32 -12.76 -9.28 4.71
C ASN A 32 -14.12 -8.63 5.06
N GLY A 33 -14.12 -7.33 5.43
CA GLY A 33 -15.28 -6.59 5.89
C GLY A 33 -15.02 -5.17 6.39
N SER A 34 -13.94 -4.46 5.97
CA SER A 34 -13.72 -3.08 6.46
C SER A 34 -13.20 -2.07 5.43
N VAL A 35 -13.13 -2.42 4.13
CA VAL A 35 -12.94 -1.40 3.08
C VAL A 35 -14.32 -0.91 2.62
N ALA A 36 -15.13 -0.48 3.57
CA ALA A 36 -16.11 0.58 3.36
C ALA A 36 -15.50 1.79 4.07
N LEU A 37 -15.33 2.91 3.34
CA LEU A 37 -14.77 4.19 3.78
C LEU A 37 -13.24 4.33 3.65
N MET A 38 -12.79 4.48 2.40
CA MET A 38 -12.12 5.74 2.05
C MET A 38 -12.77 6.21 0.77
N GLY A 39 -13.50 7.33 0.85
CA GLY A 39 -14.09 8.02 -0.30
C GLY A 39 -13.05 8.60 -1.24
#